data_AF-A0A2W1AG88-F1
#
_entry.id   AF-A0A2W1AG88-F1
#
_cell.length_a   1.000
_cell.length_b   1.000
_cell.length_c   1.000
_cell.angle_alpha   90.00
_cell.angle_beta   90.00
_cell.angle_gamma   90.00
#
_symmetry.space_group_name_H-M   'P 1'
#
loop_
_entity.id
_entity.type
_entity.pdbx_description
1 polymer ?
#
loop_
_entity_poly.entity_id
_entity_poly.type
_entity_poly.pdbx_seq_one_letter_code
_entity_poly.pdbx_strand_id
1 'polypeptide(L)'
;MQIVSLGFPLPNPQVDNHSLANAPSLFEYDACIIDPRVVSTQIEEIVSGSGAFKSPDGVPLQAGATGAFHYGLGELLQQRHEELVRLLGRGGTVAVMAYPNVPHSRVTTLPGADRYSILPAAPGVVYRAPQLVPGDGRTIQALDPTHPWSVYLNDLRGKLRYRAYWNLDAIPQTEADATVFARSDGGAAVGVEFKVGAGRLVFLPPPGSDMPGKARKPLTDAIVESVQRTLEDRGDEKSPGWLRSFSLPGLSEAQKILRSSQQEFAEAESRLVEAQAHVTDASKYHGLLWSAGHYSFEPLVRGAFRELGFTVSPNLNQAVDIREGNETALVELDASSQTVGEGAYLALQRRVEAEFLRSGVRRKGIVVVNGERMTEPDKRRTPHTDALLNACDNFGYALITGDVLFSLVTYALEGANSDTLEAIRETILETDGLLQVEESDADDTPDDDATDEPAARDEAVGDDIAEPASDNGTDPPTASDPEASDPVSADESVETEAAEAVPSTTDAESGD
;
A
#
# COMPACT_ATOMS: atom_id res chain seq x y z
N MET A 1 -11.66 -39.96 -1.68
CA MET A 1 -11.29 -38.71 -0.99
C MET A 1 -12.32 -38.44 0.07
N GLN A 2 -11.91 -38.38 1.33
CA GLN A 2 -12.75 -37.96 2.45
C GLN A 2 -12.13 -36.74 3.12
N ILE A 3 -12.93 -35.73 3.39
CA ILE A 3 -12.50 -34.47 4.00
C ILE A 3 -13.25 -34.32 5.33
N VAL A 4 -12.54 -33.96 6.39
CA VAL A 4 -13.17 -33.52 7.65
C VAL A 4 -13.09 -32.01 7.76
N SER A 5 -14.20 -31.37 8.12
CA SER A 5 -14.23 -29.94 8.39
C SER A 5 -14.51 -29.67 9.87
N LEU A 6 -13.62 -28.90 10.51
CA LEU A 6 -13.69 -28.53 11.92
C LEU A 6 -14.12 -27.07 12.06
N GLY A 7 -15.34 -26.87 12.55
CA GLY A 7 -15.88 -25.54 12.79
C GLY A 7 -16.26 -24.74 11.54
N PHE A 8 -16.20 -25.35 10.35
CA PHE A 8 -16.49 -24.68 9.08
C PHE A 8 -17.47 -25.51 8.24
N PRO A 9 -18.80 -25.37 8.42
CA PRO A 9 -19.76 -26.26 7.77
C PRO A 9 -19.78 -26.10 6.25
N LEU A 10 -19.44 -27.18 5.55
CA LEU A 10 -19.31 -27.27 4.09
C LEU A 10 -20.35 -28.27 3.54
N PRO A 11 -21.37 -27.82 2.79
CA PRO A 11 -22.40 -28.70 2.23
C PRO A 11 -21.90 -29.52 1.03
N ASN A 12 -21.23 -30.64 1.28
CA ASN A 12 -20.81 -31.59 0.23
C ASN A 12 -20.74 -33.03 0.79
N PRO A 13 -21.16 -34.06 0.01
CA PRO A 13 -21.16 -35.46 0.46
C PRO A 13 -19.78 -36.06 0.76
N GLN A 14 -18.70 -35.43 0.29
CA GLN A 14 -17.32 -35.84 0.59
C GLN A 14 -16.78 -35.19 1.87
N VAL A 15 -17.54 -34.28 2.50
CA VAL A 15 -17.12 -33.50 3.65
C VAL A 15 -17.93 -33.86 4.89
N ASP A 16 -17.24 -34.45 5.87
CA ASP A 16 -17.79 -34.72 7.19
C ASP A 16 -17.60 -33.49 8.08
N ASN A 17 -18.71 -32.91 8.51
CA ASN A 17 -18.72 -31.67 9.30
C ASN A 17 -18.78 -31.98 10.79
N HIS A 18 -17.71 -31.65 11.51
CA HIS A 18 -17.57 -31.93 12.94
C HIS A 18 -17.15 -30.69 13.74
N SER A 19 -17.35 -30.79 15.04
CA SER A 19 -16.71 -29.91 16.03
C SER A 19 -15.36 -30.48 16.43
N LEU A 20 -14.55 -29.68 17.13
CA LEU A 20 -13.31 -30.15 17.74
C LEU A 20 -13.54 -31.36 18.67
N ALA A 21 -14.68 -31.33 19.37
CA ALA A 21 -15.06 -32.29 20.40
C ALA A 21 -15.45 -33.66 19.84
N ASN A 22 -16.25 -33.68 18.77
CA ASN A 22 -16.94 -34.90 18.31
C ASN A 22 -16.42 -35.47 16.98
N ALA A 23 -15.35 -34.92 16.43
CA ALA A 23 -14.75 -35.47 15.22
C ALA A 23 -14.21 -36.89 15.48
N PRO A 24 -14.32 -37.82 14.51
CA PRO A 24 -13.54 -39.06 14.52
C PRO A 24 -12.03 -38.78 14.47
N SER A 25 -11.23 -39.83 14.43
CA SER A 25 -9.77 -39.73 14.27
C SER A 25 -9.41 -38.94 13.01
N LEU A 26 -8.80 -37.76 13.14
CA LEU A 26 -8.57 -36.89 11.97
C LEU A 26 -7.65 -37.54 10.93
N PHE A 27 -6.71 -38.39 11.36
CA PHE A 27 -5.77 -39.07 10.46
C PHE A 27 -6.41 -40.13 9.55
N GLU A 28 -7.69 -40.46 9.71
CA GLU A 28 -8.42 -41.34 8.76
C GLU A 28 -8.86 -40.59 7.49
N TYR A 29 -8.88 -39.24 7.54
CA TYR A 29 -9.28 -38.37 6.44
C TYR A 29 -8.12 -37.94 5.56
N ASP A 30 -8.36 -37.79 4.25
CA ASP A 30 -7.33 -37.36 3.30
C ASP A 30 -6.98 -35.86 3.46
N ALA A 31 -7.94 -35.07 3.94
CA ALA A 31 -7.72 -33.68 4.30
C ALA A 31 -8.56 -33.20 5.47
N CYS A 32 -8.08 -32.15 6.15
CA CYS A 32 -8.76 -31.46 7.23
C CYS A 32 -8.87 -29.97 6.94
N ILE A 33 -10.10 -29.42 6.96
CA ILE A 33 -10.37 -27.98 6.83
C ILE A 33 -10.68 -27.43 8.22
N ILE A 34 -10.02 -26.34 8.61
CA ILE A 34 -10.14 -25.80 9.97
C ILE A 34 -10.46 -24.30 9.90
N ASP A 35 -11.56 -23.89 10.54
CA ASP A 35 -11.75 -22.50 10.96
C ASP A 35 -11.28 -22.37 12.42
N PRO A 36 -10.04 -21.89 12.65
CA PRO A 36 -9.46 -21.86 13.97
C PRO A 36 -10.15 -20.82 14.87
N ARG A 37 -10.90 -19.86 14.32
CA ARG A 37 -11.71 -18.95 15.12
C ARG A 37 -12.86 -19.69 15.79
N VAL A 38 -13.54 -20.59 15.08
CA VAL A 38 -14.63 -21.39 15.64
C VAL A 38 -14.08 -22.41 16.65
N VAL A 39 -12.92 -23.01 16.36
CA VAL A 39 -12.20 -23.87 17.32
C VAL A 39 -11.87 -23.09 18.60
N SER A 40 -11.31 -21.87 18.49
CA SER A 40 -11.05 -20.99 19.63
C SER A 40 -12.32 -20.68 20.43
N THR A 41 -13.45 -20.42 19.77
CA THR A 41 -14.73 -20.18 20.47
C THR A 41 -15.16 -21.41 21.26
N GLN A 42 -15.05 -22.62 20.69
CA GLN A 42 -15.38 -23.86 21.40
C GLN A 42 -14.47 -24.08 22.61
N ILE A 43 -13.18 -23.77 22.51
CA ILE A 43 -12.23 -23.82 23.63
C ILE A 43 -12.71 -22.92 24.78
N GLU A 44 -13.07 -21.68 24.50
CA GLU A 44 -13.56 -20.73 25.52
C GLU A 44 -14.91 -21.14 26.12
N GLU A 45 -15.82 -21.71 25.32
CA GLU A 45 -17.10 -22.22 25.81
C GLU A 45 -16.93 -23.45 26.73
N ILE A 46 -15.96 -24.34 26.45
CA ILE A 46 -15.61 -25.46 27.34
C ILE A 46 -14.97 -24.94 28.62
N VAL A 47 -14.05 -23.97 28.50
CA VAL A 47 -13.35 -23.36 29.64
C VAL A 47 -14.31 -22.65 30.59
N SER A 48 -15.26 -21.89 30.04
CA SER A 48 -16.25 -21.15 30.83
C SER A 48 -17.40 -22.03 31.33
N GLY A 49 -17.51 -23.28 30.83
CA GLY A 49 -18.61 -24.18 31.13
C GLY A 49 -19.94 -23.76 30.50
N SER A 50 -19.93 -22.81 29.55
CA SER A 50 -21.15 -22.36 28.86
C SER A 50 -21.63 -23.35 27.80
N GLY A 51 -20.74 -24.21 27.29
CA GLY A 51 -21.04 -25.20 26.25
C GLY A 51 -21.14 -26.64 26.76
N ALA A 52 -22.14 -27.38 26.28
CA ALA A 52 -22.31 -28.81 26.56
C ALA A 52 -21.64 -29.67 25.48
N PHE A 53 -20.30 -29.71 25.48
CA PHE A 53 -19.54 -30.51 24.53
C PHE A 53 -19.30 -31.93 25.05
N LYS A 54 -19.37 -32.91 24.14
CA LYS A 54 -19.12 -34.31 24.42
C LYS A 54 -18.15 -34.89 23.40
N SER A 55 -17.32 -35.82 23.85
CA SER A 55 -16.50 -36.67 22.97
C SER A 55 -17.40 -37.55 22.08
N PRO A 56 -16.85 -38.23 21.06
CA PRO A 56 -17.60 -39.18 20.25
C PRO A 56 -18.29 -40.28 21.08
N ASP A 57 -17.69 -40.70 22.19
CA ASP A 57 -18.24 -41.71 23.12
C ASP A 57 -19.29 -41.13 24.09
N GLY A 58 -19.65 -39.85 23.96
CA GLY A 58 -20.64 -39.18 24.79
C GLY A 58 -20.12 -38.71 26.15
N VAL A 59 -18.81 -38.80 26.40
CA VAL A 59 -18.16 -38.34 27.64
C VAL A 59 -18.08 -36.80 27.62
N PRO A 60 -18.52 -36.09 28.66
CA PRO A 60 -18.48 -34.62 28.69
C PRO A 60 -17.04 -34.10 28.70
N LEU A 61 -16.83 -32.96 28.03
CA LEU A 61 -15.54 -32.26 28.02
C LEU A 61 -15.49 -31.19 29.11
N GLN A 62 -14.34 -31.06 29.78
CA GLN A 62 -14.10 -30.05 30.82
C GLN A 62 -12.69 -29.47 30.73
N ALA A 63 -12.51 -28.27 31.28
CA ALA A 63 -11.22 -27.55 31.26
C ALA A 63 -10.10 -28.19 32.10
N GLY A 64 -10.45 -29.13 32.98
CA GLY A 64 -9.52 -29.83 33.87
C GLY A 64 -8.84 -31.03 33.23
N ALA A 65 -8.04 -31.75 34.03
CA ALA A 65 -7.41 -33.01 33.62
C ALA A 65 -8.45 -34.11 33.43
N THR A 66 -8.17 -35.07 32.55
CA THR A 66 -9.06 -36.20 32.29
C THR A 66 -9.36 -36.98 33.57
N GLY A 67 -10.65 -37.26 33.80
CA GLY A 67 -11.14 -38.00 34.96
C GLY A 67 -12.01 -39.19 34.57
N ALA A 68 -12.56 -39.90 35.56
CA ALA A 68 -13.40 -41.08 35.32
C ALA A 68 -14.73 -40.77 34.58
N PHE A 69 -15.19 -39.52 34.60
CA PHE A 69 -16.50 -39.12 34.07
C PHE A 69 -16.45 -37.97 33.06
N HIS A 70 -15.26 -37.46 32.76
CA HIS A 70 -15.07 -36.36 31.82
C HIS A 70 -13.72 -36.49 31.12
N TYR A 71 -13.64 -35.96 29.91
CA TYR A 71 -12.41 -35.90 29.14
C TYR A 71 -11.83 -34.49 29.22
N GLY A 72 -10.51 -34.39 29.47
CA GLY A 72 -9.83 -33.12 29.66
C GLY A 72 -9.60 -32.38 28.35
N LEU A 73 -9.79 -31.06 28.36
CA LEU A 73 -9.63 -30.23 27.18
C LEU A 73 -8.18 -30.21 26.67
N GLY A 74 -7.19 -30.12 27.55
CA GLY A 74 -5.78 -30.12 27.15
C GLY A 74 -5.38 -31.43 26.45
N GLU A 75 -5.82 -32.56 26.98
CA GLU A 75 -5.61 -33.89 26.41
C GLU A 75 -6.31 -34.03 25.05
N LEU A 76 -7.52 -33.49 24.90
CA LEU A 76 -8.17 -33.41 23.59
C LEU A 76 -7.35 -32.59 22.59
N LEU A 77 -6.87 -31.40 22.96
CA LEU A 77 -6.08 -30.56 22.06
C LEU A 77 -4.78 -31.26 21.64
N GLN A 78 -4.09 -31.90 22.58
CA GLN A 78 -2.88 -32.67 22.29
C GLN A 78 -3.18 -33.88 21.40
N GLN A 79 -4.27 -34.60 21.65
CA GLN A 79 -4.71 -35.69 20.78
C GLN A 79 -4.96 -35.18 19.35
N ARG A 80 -5.70 -34.07 19.17
CA ARG A 80 -5.95 -33.50 17.84
C ARG A 80 -4.68 -33.06 17.13
N HIS A 81 -3.71 -32.53 17.89
CA HIS A 81 -2.38 -32.23 17.37
C HIS A 81 -1.69 -33.48 16.83
N GLU A 82 -1.64 -34.56 17.61
CA GLU A 82 -1.02 -35.83 17.16
C GLU A 82 -1.74 -36.44 15.96
N GLU A 83 -3.07 -36.35 15.91
CA GLU A 83 -3.84 -36.83 14.76
C GLU A 83 -3.51 -36.03 13.49
N LEU A 84 -3.37 -34.70 13.57
CA LEU A 84 -2.96 -33.87 12.44
C LEU A 84 -1.50 -34.10 12.04
N VAL A 85 -0.59 -34.37 12.98
CA VAL A 85 0.78 -34.85 12.68
C VAL A 85 0.73 -36.13 11.85
N ARG A 86 -0.11 -37.11 12.23
CA ARG A 86 -0.24 -38.39 11.49
C ARG A 86 -0.87 -38.19 10.11
N LEU A 87 -1.88 -37.31 10.00
CA LEU A 87 -2.48 -36.95 8.71
C LEU A 87 -1.44 -36.36 7.75
N LEU A 88 -0.66 -35.38 8.20
CA LEU A 88 0.39 -34.78 7.38
C LEU A 88 1.52 -35.77 7.10
N GLY A 89 1.90 -36.60 8.07
CA GLY A 89 2.92 -37.63 7.91
C GLY A 89 2.62 -38.66 6.81
N ARG A 90 1.34 -38.91 6.50
CA ARG A 90 0.90 -39.78 5.40
C ARG A 90 0.65 -39.07 4.08
N GLY A 91 0.97 -37.78 3.98
CA GLY A 91 0.76 -36.98 2.77
C GLY A 91 -0.64 -36.35 2.64
N GLY A 92 -1.39 -36.26 3.74
CA GLY A 92 -2.66 -35.53 3.74
C GLY A 92 -2.47 -34.00 3.72
N THR A 93 -3.58 -33.29 3.57
CA THR A 93 -3.61 -31.82 3.50
C THR A 93 -4.38 -31.23 4.68
N VAL A 94 -3.82 -30.23 5.34
CA VAL A 94 -4.54 -29.42 6.34
C VAL A 94 -4.70 -28.01 5.80
N ALA A 95 -5.93 -27.56 5.58
CA ALA A 95 -6.23 -26.21 5.14
C ALA A 95 -6.85 -25.40 6.27
N VAL A 96 -6.29 -24.22 6.54
CA VAL A 96 -6.59 -23.42 7.72
C VAL A 96 -6.96 -22.01 7.29
N MET A 97 -8.09 -21.53 7.77
CA MET A 97 -8.46 -20.12 7.60
C MET A 97 -7.55 -19.25 8.48
N ALA A 98 -6.77 -18.36 7.88
CA ALA A 98 -5.76 -17.57 8.56
C ALA A 98 -6.40 -16.40 9.34
N TYR A 99 -6.11 -16.35 10.64
CA TYR A 99 -6.54 -15.33 11.58
C TYR A 99 -5.37 -14.94 12.49
N PRO A 100 -5.44 -13.81 13.23
CA PRO A 100 -4.44 -13.51 14.24
C PRO A 100 -4.44 -14.58 15.32
N ASN A 101 -3.29 -14.86 15.94
CA ASN A 101 -3.26 -15.79 17.06
C ASN A 101 -3.95 -15.18 18.31
N VAL A 102 -4.53 -16.04 19.14
CA VAL A 102 -5.14 -15.69 20.42
C VAL A 102 -4.73 -16.73 21.46
N PRO A 103 -4.11 -16.33 22.59
CA PRO A 103 -3.76 -17.26 23.65
C PRO A 103 -5.00 -17.68 24.46
N HIS A 104 -5.05 -18.95 24.83
CA HIS A 104 -6.08 -19.57 25.67
C HIS A 104 -5.51 -19.92 27.05
N SER A 105 -5.14 -18.89 27.83
CA SER A 105 -4.43 -19.03 29.11
C SER A 105 -5.18 -19.82 30.20
N ARG A 106 -6.49 -19.99 30.04
CA ARG A 106 -7.35 -20.73 30.97
C ARG A 106 -7.35 -22.24 30.75
N VAL A 107 -6.72 -22.74 29.69
CA VAL A 107 -6.52 -24.19 29.47
C VAL A 107 -5.35 -24.68 30.32
N THR A 108 -5.59 -24.87 31.61
CA THR A 108 -4.53 -25.13 32.60
C THR A 108 -3.75 -26.42 32.36
N THR A 109 -4.34 -27.41 31.71
CA THR A 109 -3.70 -28.71 31.40
C THR A 109 -2.76 -28.67 30.20
N LEU A 110 -2.80 -27.60 29.40
CA LEU A 110 -1.90 -27.39 28.27
C LEU A 110 -1.33 -25.95 28.31
N PRO A 111 -0.29 -25.70 29.12
CA PRO A 111 0.32 -24.38 29.22
C PRO A 111 0.79 -23.86 27.86
N GLY A 112 0.43 -22.63 27.54
CA GLY A 112 0.74 -22.02 26.24
C GLY A 112 -0.26 -22.35 25.14
N ALA A 113 -1.40 -22.98 25.47
CA ALA A 113 -2.49 -23.17 24.51
C ALA A 113 -2.92 -21.84 23.88
N ASP A 114 -3.22 -21.90 22.60
CA ASP A 114 -3.57 -20.80 21.72
C ASP A 114 -4.43 -21.30 20.56
N ARG A 115 -4.86 -20.38 19.70
CA ARG A 115 -5.74 -20.65 18.54
C ARG A 115 -5.24 -21.76 17.63
N TYR A 116 -3.93 -21.95 17.56
CA TYR A 116 -3.27 -22.83 16.61
C TYR A 116 -2.67 -24.08 17.28
N SER A 117 -3.00 -24.34 18.55
CA SER A 117 -2.38 -25.42 19.33
C SER A 117 -2.63 -26.83 18.79
N ILE A 118 -3.72 -27.05 18.06
CA ILE A 118 -3.96 -28.32 17.38
C ILE A 118 -3.12 -28.48 16.10
N LEU A 119 -2.55 -27.40 15.56
CA LEU A 119 -1.78 -27.47 14.33
C LEU A 119 -0.33 -27.90 14.61
N PRO A 120 0.18 -28.90 13.90
CA PRO A 120 1.62 -29.11 13.82
C PRO A 120 2.29 -27.96 13.06
N ALA A 121 3.51 -27.59 13.44
CA ALA A 121 4.29 -26.57 12.76
C ALA A 121 5.40 -27.17 11.89
N ALA A 122 5.64 -26.56 10.73
CA ALA A 122 6.86 -26.82 9.98
C ALA A 122 8.08 -26.34 10.79
N PRO A 123 9.29 -26.89 10.55
CA PRO A 123 10.51 -26.41 11.19
C PRO A 123 10.69 -24.90 11.04
N GLY A 124 10.98 -24.21 12.15
CA GLY A 124 11.16 -22.76 12.19
C GLY A 124 9.88 -21.92 12.13
N VAL A 125 8.71 -22.53 11.91
CA VAL A 125 7.41 -21.84 11.82
C VAL A 125 6.74 -21.73 13.19
N VAL A 126 6.22 -20.55 13.49
CA VAL A 126 5.48 -20.23 14.70
C VAL A 126 4.23 -19.44 14.34
N TYR A 127 3.08 -19.86 14.85
CA TYR A 127 1.77 -19.25 14.56
C TYR A 127 1.51 -17.98 15.37
N ARG A 128 2.48 -17.08 15.48
CA ARG A 128 2.32 -15.78 16.18
C ARG A 128 3.30 -14.75 15.61
N ALA A 129 3.15 -13.50 16.04
CA ALA A 129 4.13 -12.46 15.71
C ALA A 129 5.54 -12.84 16.20
N PRO A 130 6.60 -12.57 15.41
CA PRO A 130 6.61 -11.74 14.21
C PRO A 130 6.24 -12.45 12.90
N GLN A 131 5.98 -13.76 12.88
CA GLN A 131 5.79 -14.53 11.64
C GLN A 131 4.34 -14.49 11.14
N LEU A 132 3.36 -14.76 12.00
CA LEU A 132 1.93 -14.60 11.68
C LEU A 132 1.42 -13.31 12.32
N VAL A 133 1.22 -12.29 11.48
CA VAL A 133 0.93 -10.93 11.90
C VAL A 133 -0.55 -10.60 11.66
N PRO A 134 -1.24 -9.90 12.59
CA PRO A 134 -2.58 -9.39 12.33
C PRO A 134 -2.60 -8.45 11.12
N GLY A 135 -3.62 -8.57 10.28
CA GLY A 135 -3.85 -7.67 9.15
C GLY A 135 -5.31 -7.71 8.71
N ASP A 136 -5.77 -6.71 7.98
CA ASP A 136 -7.16 -6.71 7.48
C ASP A 136 -7.22 -6.07 6.10
N GLY A 137 -7.74 -6.80 5.12
CA GLY A 137 -7.96 -6.27 3.78
C GLY A 137 -8.72 -7.23 2.88
N ARG A 138 -9.21 -6.70 1.75
CA ARG A 138 -10.11 -7.41 0.81
C ARG A 138 -9.45 -7.76 -0.52
N THR A 139 -8.36 -7.08 -0.85
CA THR A 139 -7.67 -7.29 -2.12
C THR A 139 -6.65 -8.40 -1.97
N ILE A 140 -6.84 -9.45 -2.79
CA ILE A 140 -6.06 -10.68 -2.76
C ILE A 140 -5.81 -11.07 -4.22
N GLN A 141 -4.54 -11.21 -4.58
CA GLN A 141 -4.08 -11.61 -5.90
C GLN A 141 -3.45 -13.00 -5.81
N ALA A 142 -3.91 -13.92 -6.66
CA ALA A 142 -3.24 -15.19 -6.86
C ALA A 142 -1.93 -14.96 -7.64
N LEU A 143 -0.82 -15.50 -7.14
CA LEU A 143 0.50 -15.36 -7.77
C LEU A 143 0.75 -16.48 -8.78
N ASP A 144 0.26 -17.67 -8.48
CA ASP A 144 0.47 -18.85 -9.31
C ASP A 144 -0.91 -19.44 -9.71
N PRO A 145 -1.30 -19.31 -10.98
CA PRO A 145 -2.56 -19.88 -11.46
C PRO A 145 -2.54 -21.42 -11.45
N THR A 146 -1.37 -22.04 -11.44
CA THR A 146 -1.20 -23.51 -11.45
C THR A 146 -1.25 -24.12 -10.05
N HIS A 147 -1.07 -23.32 -9.00
CA HIS A 147 -1.16 -23.78 -7.63
C HIS A 147 -2.53 -24.42 -7.34
N PRO A 148 -2.61 -25.56 -6.62
CA PRO A 148 -3.88 -26.26 -6.36
C PRO A 148 -4.99 -25.38 -5.79
N TRP A 149 -4.63 -24.43 -4.93
CA TRP A 149 -5.54 -23.49 -4.27
C TRP A 149 -5.85 -22.22 -5.07
N SER A 150 -5.40 -22.11 -6.32
CA SER A 150 -5.74 -20.97 -7.19
C SER A 150 -7.23 -20.91 -7.51
N VAL A 151 -7.91 -22.08 -7.58
CA VAL A 151 -9.36 -22.19 -7.81
C VAL A 151 -10.12 -21.49 -6.68
N TYR A 152 -9.77 -21.77 -5.42
CA TYR A 152 -10.34 -21.10 -4.25
C TYR A 152 -10.26 -19.58 -4.35
N LEU A 153 -9.11 -19.04 -4.76
CA LEU A 153 -8.89 -17.60 -4.86
C LEU A 153 -9.67 -16.96 -6.02
N ASN A 154 -9.73 -17.65 -7.16
CA ASN A 154 -10.38 -17.14 -8.36
C ASN A 154 -11.91 -17.19 -8.26
N ASP A 155 -12.48 -18.30 -7.80
CA ASP A 155 -13.93 -18.48 -7.70
C ASP A 155 -14.56 -17.62 -6.61
N LEU A 156 -13.77 -17.29 -5.58
CA LEU A 156 -14.18 -16.43 -4.47
C LEU A 156 -13.59 -15.03 -4.56
N ARG A 157 -13.06 -14.62 -5.72
CA ARG A 157 -12.54 -13.27 -5.92
C ARG A 157 -13.58 -12.22 -5.51
N GLY A 158 -13.14 -11.24 -4.70
CA GLY A 158 -14.00 -10.20 -4.14
C GLY A 158 -14.89 -10.63 -2.96
N LYS A 159 -14.92 -11.93 -2.61
CA LYS A 159 -15.65 -12.48 -1.45
C LYS A 159 -14.73 -12.93 -0.31
N LEU A 160 -13.42 -12.90 -0.54
CA LEU A 160 -12.40 -13.24 0.44
C LEU A 160 -11.90 -11.99 1.16
N ARG A 161 -11.40 -12.18 2.38
CA ARG A 161 -10.80 -11.12 3.17
C ARG A 161 -9.70 -11.72 4.04
N TYR A 162 -8.50 -11.18 3.98
CA TYR A 162 -7.43 -11.64 4.86
C TYR A 162 -7.58 -11.00 6.25
N ARG A 163 -7.31 -11.79 7.29
CA ARG A 163 -7.33 -11.36 8.71
C ARG A 163 -5.98 -11.48 9.40
N ALA A 164 -5.04 -12.11 8.73
CA ALA A 164 -3.64 -12.19 9.10
C ALA A 164 -2.84 -12.35 7.80
N TYR A 165 -1.54 -12.08 7.89
CA TYR A 165 -0.59 -12.35 6.84
C TYR A 165 0.70 -12.91 7.43
N TRP A 166 1.47 -13.57 6.57
CA TRP A 166 2.76 -14.15 6.91
C TRP A 166 3.90 -13.19 6.58
N ASN A 167 4.73 -12.89 7.57
CA ASN A 167 6.02 -12.25 7.40
C ASN A 167 7.09 -13.34 7.25
N LEU A 168 7.42 -13.67 6.01
CA LEU A 168 8.36 -14.76 5.70
C LEU A 168 9.81 -14.38 6.00
N ASP A 169 10.15 -13.09 6.06
CA ASP A 169 11.49 -12.64 6.43
C ASP A 169 11.78 -12.93 7.92
N ALA A 170 10.74 -13.10 8.73
CA ALA A 170 10.84 -13.51 10.12
C ALA A 170 10.93 -15.05 10.30
N ILE A 171 10.88 -15.82 9.22
CA ILE A 171 11.08 -17.28 9.23
C ILE A 171 12.53 -17.54 8.80
N PRO A 172 13.35 -18.25 9.61
CA PRO A 172 14.70 -18.61 9.21
C PRO A 172 14.71 -19.33 7.85
N GLN A 173 15.34 -18.72 6.84
CA GLN A 173 15.30 -19.13 5.42
C GLN A 173 15.77 -20.58 5.17
N THR A 174 16.46 -21.19 6.12
CA THR A 174 17.08 -22.52 5.97
C THR A 174 16.17 -23.69 6.28
N GLU A 175 14.95 -23.49 6.82
CA GLU A 175 14.19 -24.59 7.44
C GLU A 175 12.73 -24.78 6.96
N ALA A 176 12.08 -23.76 6.40
CA ALA A 176 10.69 -23.85 5.96
C ALA A 176 10.57 -23.89 4.43
N ASP A 177 10.15 -25.03 3.86
CA ASP A 177 9.72 -25.14 2.46
C ASP A 177 8.32 -24.50 2.33
N ALA A 178 8.31 -23.17 2.17
CA ALA A 178 7.11 -22.34 2.12
C ALA A 178 6.87 -21.81 0.69
N THR A 179 5.66 -22.02 0.17
CA THR A 179 5.22 -21.52 -1.14
C THR A 179 4.16 -20.44 -0.95
N VAL A 180 4.42 -19.23 -1.42
CA VAL A 180 3.42 -18.15 -1.44
C VAL A 180 2.63 -18.23 -2.73
N PHE A 181 1.34 -18.48 -2.62
CA PHE A 181 0.44 -18.53 -3.78
C PHE A 181 -0.57 -17.37 -3.82
N ALA A 182 -0.64 -16.54 -2.77
CA ALA A 182 -1.46 -15.34 -2.77
C ALA A 182 -0.83 -14.18 -1.98
N ARG A 183 -0.96 -12.96 -2.51
CA ARG A 183 -0.57 -11.70 -1.85
C ARG A 183 -1.70 -10.67 -1.81
N SER A 184 -1.65 -9.77 -0.85
CA SER A 184 -2.42 -8.53 -0.89
C SER A 184 -1.83 -7.54 -1.90
N ASP A 185 -2.55 -6.47 -2.27
CA ASP A 185 -1.99 -5.39 -3.11
C ASP A 185 -0.75 -4.73 -2.48
N GLY A 186 -0.70 -4.65 -1.14
CA GLY A 186 0.47 -4.16 -0.40
C GLY A 186 1.63 -5.17 -0.31
N GLY A 187 1.58 -6.27 -1.06
CA GLY A 187 2.63 -7.28 -1.11
C GLY A 187 2.66 -8.29 0.04
N ALA A 188 1.81 -8.18 1.07
CA ALA A 188 1.79 -9.12 2.20
C ALA A 188 1.35 -10.54 1.78
N ALA A 189 2.00 -11.59 2.29
CA ALA A 189 1.68 -12.98 1.96
C ALA A 189 0.44 -13.45 2.73
N VAL A 190 -0.69 -13.60 2.03
CA VAL A 190 -2.01 -13.92 2.63
C VAL A 190 -2.49 -15.34 2.32
N GLY A 191 -1.84 -16.01 1.37
CA GLY A 191 -2.00 -17.43 1.06
C GLY A 191 -0.63 -18.09 1.00
N VAL A 192 -0.36 -19.00 1.94
CA VAL A 192 0.94 -19.66 2.10
C VAL A 192 0.73 -21.15 2.34
N GLU A 193 1.48 -21.97 1.62
CA GLU A 193 1.58 -23.40 1.84
C GLU A 193 2.93 -23.72 2.49
N PHE A 194 2.92 -24.57 3.52
CA PHE A 194 4.12 -25.14 4.13
C PHE A 194 4.12 -26.65 3.94
N LYS A 195 5.26 -27.23 3.59
CA LYS A 195 5.43 -28.68 3.65
C LYS A 195 5.74 -29.13 5.08
N VAL A 196 5.00 -30.14 5.55
CA VAL A 196 5.16 -30.74 6.88
C VAL A 196 5.23 -32.24 6.73
N GLY A 197 6.45 -32.80 6.78
CA GLY A 197 6.67 -34.20 6.45
C GLY A 197 6.34 -34.46 4.97
N ALA A 198 5.47 -35.43 4.71
CA ALA A 198 4.98 -35.75 3.37
C ALA A 198 3.72 -34.93 2.97
N GLY A 199 3.13 -34.19 3.92
CA GLY A 199 1.86 -33.49 3.76
C GLY A 199 2.03 -32.00 3.58
N ARG A 200 0.90 -31.31 3.43
CA ARG A 200 0.84 -29.87 3.16
C ARG A 200 -0.07 -29.17 4.16
N LEU A 201 0.43 -28.09 4.75
CA LEU A 201 -0.32 -27.19 5.61
C LEU A 201 -0.55 -25.87 4.87
N VAL A 202 -1.79 -25.57 4.55
CA VAL A 202 -2.18 -24.45 3.68
C VAL A 202 -2.94 -23.42 4.49
N PHE A 203 -2.43 -22.19 4.55
CA PHE A 203 -3.11 -21.05 5.14
C PHE A 203 -3.85 -20.27 4.05
N LEU A 204 -5.14 -20.04 4.28
CA LEU A 204 -6.05 -19.40 3.34
C LEU A 204 -6.67 -18.13 3.94
N PRO A 205 -6.88 -17.08 3.15
CA PRO A 205 -7.68 -15.95 3.61
C PRO A 205 -9.14 -16.41 3.80
N PRO A 206 -9.79 -16.14 4.95
CA PRO A 206 -11.17 -16.57 5.17
C PRO A 206 -12.18 -15.89 4.23
N PRO A 207 -13.37 -16.49 4.01
CA PRO A 207 -14.47 -15.79 3.38
C PRO A 207 -14.94 -14.59 4.21
N GLY A 208 -15.47 -13.57 3.55
CA GLY A 208 -16.12 -12.43 4.18
C GLY A 208 -17.31 -12.85 5.04
N SER A 209 -17.56 -12.11 6.14
CA SER A 209 -18.69 -12.37 7.06
C SER A 209 -20.06 -12.15 6.42
N ASP A 210 -20.09 -11.41 5.33
CA ASP A 210 -21.24 -11.06 4.50
C ASP A 210 -21.56 -12.09 3.41
N MET A 211 -20.85 -13.24 3.39
CA MET A 211 -21.06 -14.26 2.38
C MET A 211 -22.49 -14.84 2.45
N PRO A 212 -23.34 -14.64 1.42
CA PRO A 212 -24.71 -15.13 1.44
C PRO A 212 -24.74 -16.66 1.42
N GLY A 213 -25.80 -17.26 1.98
CA GLY A 213 -25.92 -18.74 2.05
C GLY A 213 -25.80 -19.44 0.68
N LYS A 214 -26.25 -18.79 -0.40
CA LYS A 214 -26.10 -19.28 -1.78
C LYS A 214 -24.64 -19.43 -2.23
N ALA A 215 -23.71 -18.66 -1.66
CA ALA A 215 -22.29 -18.72 -1.97
C ALA A 215 -21.54 -19.85 -1.23
N ARG A 216 -22.18 -20.54 -0.27
CA ARG A 216 -21.55 -21.66 0.45
C ARG A 216 -21.26 -22.87 -0.43
N LYS A 217 -22.12 -23.17 -1.42
CA LYS A 217 -21.88 -24.28 -2.34
C LYS A 217 -20.64 -24.03 -3.24
N PRO A 218 -20.53 -22.88 -3.95
CA PRO A 218 -19.30 -22.53 -4.68
C PRO A 218 -18.03 -22.56 -3.82
N LEU A 219 -18.09 -22.02 -2.60
CA LEU A 219 -16.98 -22.11 -1.64
C LEU A 219 -16.59 -23.57 -1.34
N THR A 220 -17.58 -24.43 -1.13
CA THR A 220 -17.33 -25.84 -0.84
C THR A 220 -16.73 -26.55 -2.04
N ASP A 221 -17.30 -26.34 -3.23
CA ASP A 221 -16.82 -26.95 -4.47
C ASP A 221 -15.37 -26.53 -4.75
N ALA A 222 -15.03 -25.26 -4.56
CA ALA A 222 -13.68 -24.75 -4.73
C ALA A 222 -12.67 -25.33 -3.71
N ILE A 223 -13.08 -25.53 -2.45
CA ILE A 223 -12.23 -26.18 -1.44
C ILE A 223 -12.01 -27.66 -1.79
N VAL A 224 -13.08 -28.38 -2.13
CA VAL A 224 -13.01 -29.80 -2.49
C VAL A 224 -12.10 -30.00 -3.71
N GLU A 225 -12.26 -29.17 -4.75
CA GLU A 225 -11.40 -29.19 -5.92
C GLU A 225 -9.94 -28.86 -5.58
N SER A 226 -9.70 -27.85 -4.75
CA SER A 226 -8.34 -27.48 -4.32
C SER A 226 -7.65 -28.61 -3.57
N VAL A 227 -8.37 -29.30 -2.67
CA VAL A 227 -7.88 -30.49 -1.96
C VAL A 227 -7.57 -31.62 -2.93
N GLN A 228 -8.48 -31.91 -3.86
CA GLN A 228 -8.27 -32.95 -4.87
C GLN A 228 -7.00 -32.69 -5.69
N ARG A 229 -6.85 -31.47 -6.20
CA ARG A 229 -5.64 -31.04 -6.94
C ARG A 229 -4.39 -31.16 -6.08
N THR A 230 -4.47 -30.85 -4.79
CA THR A 230 -3.34 -30.96 -3.86
C THR A 230 -2.92 -32.43 -3.64
N LEU A 231 -3.88 -33.35 -3.56
CA LEU A 231 -3.61 -34.79 -3.39
C LEU A 231 -3.10 -35.46 -4.66
N GLU A 232 -3.50 -34.95 -5.83
CA GLU A 232 -3.01 -35.37 -7.15
C GLU A 232 -1.62 -34.79 -7.45
N ASP A 233 -1.37 -33.53 -7.06
CA ASP A 233 -0.06 -32.90 -7.09
C ASP A 233 0.80 -33.41 -5.93
N ARG A 234 1.28 -34.66 -6.03
CA ARG A 234 2.17 -35.19 -5.00
C ARG A 234 3.54 -34.53 -4.95
N GLY A 235 3.87 -33.59 -5.85
CA GLY A 235 5.01 -32.65 -5.78
C GLY A 235 6.43 -33.25 -5.76
N ASP A 236 6.58 -34.48 -5.28
CA ASP A 236 7.83 -35.19 -5.07
C ASP A 236 8.20 -36.10 -6.24
N GLU A 237 7.28 -36.28 -7.19
CA GLU A 237 7.57 -36.98 -8.42
C GLU A 237 8.36 -36.04 -9.34
N LYS A 238 9.65 -35.90 -9.04
CA LYS A 238 10.59 -35.15 -9.89
C LYS A 238 10.45 -35.68 -11.31
N SER A 239 10.04 -34.80 -12.23
CA SER A 239 9.95 -35.16 -13.64
C SER A 239 11.28 -35.79 -14.06
N PRO A 240 11.27 -37.00 -14.63
CA PRO A 240 12.49 -37.65 -15.05
C PRO A 240 13.27 -36.75 -16.00
N GLY A 241 14.60 -36.73 -15.88
CA GLY A 241 15.44 -35.84 -16.69
C GLY A 241 15.28 -36.05 -18.20
N TRP A 242 14.86 -37.25 -18.63
CA TRP A 242 14.56 -37.56 -20.02
C TRP A 242 13.33 -36.83 -20.56
N LEU A 243 12.40 -36.35 -19.71
CA LEU A 243 11.21 -35.63 -20.17
C LEU A 243 11.60 -34.35 -20.94
N ARG A 244 12.76 -33.77 -20.61
CA ARG A 244 13.34 -32.61 -21.30
C ARG A 244 13.74 -32.88 -22.76
N SER A 245 13.92 -34.15 -23.15
CA SER A 245 14.21 -34.50 -24.55
C SER A 245 12.97 -34.51 -25.44
N PHE A 246 11.78 -34.39 -24.85
CA PHE A 246 10.52 -34.32 -25.60
C PHE A 246 10.08 -32.86 -25.72
N SER A 247 10.12 -32.33 -26.94
CA SER A 247 9.55 -31.02 -27.24
C SER A 247 8.06 -31.15 -27.53
N LEU A 248 7.23 -30.42 -26.79
CA LEU A 248 5.82 -30.26 -27.14
C LEU A 248 5.68 -29.23 -28.26
N PRO A 249 4.96 -29.52 -29.36
CA PRO A 249 4.64 -28.53 -30.38
C PRO A 249 4.00 -27.29 -29.75
N GLY A 250 4.44 -26.10 -30.15
CA GLY A 250 3.93 -24.81 -29.61
C GLY A 250 4.52 -24.37 -28.27
N LEU A 251 5.11 -25.27 -27.46
CA LEU A 251 5.67 -24.88 -26.15
C LEU A 251 6.84 -23.90 -26.29
N SER A 252 7.74 -24.14 -27.24
CA SER A 252 8.88 -23.23 -27.47
C SER A 252 8.42 -21.85 -27.94
N GLU A 253 7.30 -21.77 -28.67
CA GLU A 253 6.76 -20.50 -29.15
C GLU A 253 6.06 -19.75 -28.00
N ALA A 254 5.22 -20.45 -27.23
CA ALA A 254 4.61 -19.91 -26.02
C ALA A 254 5.67 -19.41 -25.01
N GLN A 255 6.77 -20.14 -24.82
CA GLN A 255 7.88 -19.72 -23.96
C GLN A 255 8.65 -18.51 -24.50
N LYS A 256 8.66 -18.27 -25.82
CA LYS A 256 9.24 -17.07 -26.41
C LYS A 256 8.30 -15.88 -26.20
N ILE A 257 7.00 -16.05 -26.45
CA ILE A 257 5.97 -15.03 -26.21
C ILE A 257 5.96 -14.60 -24.74
N LEU A 258 6.04 -15.56 -23.81
CA LEU A 258 6.10 -15.25 -22.38
C LEU A 258 7.33 -14.39 -22.04
N ARG A 259 8.51 -14.76 -22.57
CA ARG A 259 9.75 -14.00 -22.34
C ARG A 259 9.70 -12.60 -22.96
N SER A 260 9.19 -12.45 -24.18
CA SER A 260 9.04 -11.13 -24.80
C SER A 260 8.06 -10.25 -24.04
N SER A 261 6.91 -10.81 -23.63
CA SER A 261 5.91 -10.08 -22.84
C SER A 261 6.47 -9.63 -21.48
N GLN A 262 7.27 -10.48 -20.83
CA GLN A 262 7.95 -10.13 -19.57
C GLN A 262 8.97 -8.99 -19.76
N GLN A 263 9.70 -8.99 -20.88
CA GLN A 263 10.65 -7.93 -21.20
C GLN A 263 9.93 -6.60 -21.50
N GLU A 264 8.88 -6.63 -22.32
CA GLU A 264 8.07 -5.45 -22.65
C GLU A 264 7.44 -4.84 -21.39
N PHE A 265 6.98 -5.68 -20.44
CA PHE A 265 6.47 -5.21 -19.16
C PHE A 265 7.54 -4.49 -18.33
N ALA A 266 8.75 -5.06 -18.23
CA ALA A 266 9.85 -4.43 -17.51
C ALA A 266 10.28 -3.09 -18.13
N GLU A 267 10.30 -2.99 -19.47
CA GLU A 267 10.61 -1.75 -20.18
C GLU A 267 9.51 -0.69 -20.00
N ALA A 268 8.24 -1.09 -19.98
CA ALA A 268 7.12 -0.19 -19.70
C ALA A 268 7.14 0.32 -18.25
N GLU A 269 7.47 -0.54 -17.29
CA GLU A 269 7.62 -0.17 -15.88
C GLU A 269 8.75 0.85 -15.67
N SER A 270 9.91 0.65 -16.31
CA SER A 270 11.01 1.62 -16.28
C SER A 270 10.60 3.00 -16.82
N ARG A 271 9.90 3.03 -17.96
CA ARG A 271 9.38 4.28 -18.55
C ARG A 271 8.37 4.98 -17.65
N LEU A 272 7.53 4.23 -16.93
CA LEU A 272 6.58 4.79 -15.99
C LEU A 272 7.29 5.48 -14.82
N VAL A 273 8.33 4.85 -14.25
CA VAL A 273 9.12 5.42 -13.16
C VAL A 273 9.82 6.71 -13.61
N GLU A 274 10.43 6.70 -14.80
CA GLU A 274 11.05 7.89 -15.39
C GLU A 274 10.04 9.02 -15.62
N ALA A 275 8.87 8.71 -16.18
CA ALA A 275 7.81 9.70 -16.40
C ALA A 275 7.28 10.28 -15.08
N GLN A 276 7.12 9.44 -14.04
CA GLN A 276 6.69 9.90 -12.71
C GLN A 276 7.73 10.81 -12.05
N ALA A 277 9.03 10.49 -12.19
CA ALA A 277 10.11 11.34 -11.72
C ALA A 277 10.07 12.69 -12.44
N HIS A 278 9.92 12.70 -13.77
CA HIS A 278 9.80 13.92 -14.57
C HIS A 278 8.60 14.78 -14.16
N VAL A 279 7.42 14.16 -13.95
CA VAL A 279 6.22 14.87 -13.48
C VAL A 279 6.44 15.47 -12.09
N THR A 280 7.07 14.73 -11.18
CA THR A 280 7.37 15.21 -9.82
C THR A 280 8.36 16.38 -9.87
N ASP A 281 9.39 16.29 -10.71
CA ASP A 281 10.38 17.33 -10.87
C ASP A 281 9.82 18.59 -11.54
N ALA A 282 8.97 18.47 -12.55
CA ALA A 282 8.33 19.63 -13.19
C ALA A 282 7.32 20.29 -12.25
N SER A 283 6.46 19.51 -11.59
CA SER A 283 5.38 20.03 -10.74
C SER A 283 5.88 20.75 -9.48
N LYS A 284 7.11 20.51 -9.01
CA LYS A 284 7.67 21.22 -7.85
C LYS A 284 7.71 22.74 -8.06
N TYR A 285 7.90 23.19 -9.31
CA TYR A 285 7.97 24.62 -9.63
C TYR A 285 6.62 25.33 -9.50
N HIS A 286 5.50 24.62 -9.44
CA HIS A 286 4.21 25.22 -9.03
C HIS A 286 4.32 25.87 -7.65
N GLY A 287 5.24 25.38 -6.80
CA GLY A 287 5.53 25.99 -5.51
C GLY A 287 6.05 27.42 -5.60
N LEU A 288 6.64 27.87 -6.71
CA LEU A 288 7.04 29.29 -6.90
C LEU A 288 5.84 30.23 -6.82
N LEU A 289 4.65 29.75 -7.17
CA LEU A 289 3.42 30.54 -7.15
C LEU A 289 2.84 30.69 -5.75
N TRP A 290 3.01 29.72 -4.84
CA TRP A 290 2.28 29.73 -3.56
C TRP A 290 3.13 29.54 -2.30
N SER A 291 4.36 29.03 -2.42
CA SER A 291 5.21 28.69 -1.27
C SER A 291 5.78 29.94 -0.58
N ALA A 292 6.19 29.80 0.68
CA ALA A 292 6.86 30.86 1.42
C ALA A 292 7.86 30.35 2.45
N GLY A 293 8.81 31.20 2.79
CA GLY A 293 9.80 30.93 3.82
C GLY A 293 10.99 30.12 3.33
N HIS A 294 12.03 30.13 4.15
CA HIS A 294 13.37 29.63 3.84
C HIS A 294 13.41 28.15 3.46
N TYR A 295 12.57 27.30 4.07
CA TYR A 295 12.62 25.85 3.83
C TYR A 295 11.76 25.37 2.64
N SER A 296 10.92 26.23 2.04
CA SER A 296 10.05 25.83 0.93
C SER A 296 10.22 26.68 -0.31
N PHE A 297 10.28 28.01 -0.18
CA PHE A 297 10.39 28.92 -1.33
C PHE A 297 11.83 29.00 -1.86
N GLU A 298 12.82 29.09 -0.98
CA GLU A 298 14.22 29.21 -1.38
C GLU A 298 14.74 28.01 -2.20
N PRO A 299 14.49 26.74 -1.83
CA PRO A 299 14.92 25.61 -2.65
C PRO A 299 14.36 25.65 -4.07
N LEU A 300 13.13 26.15 -4.24
CA LEU A 300 12.47 26.28 -5.54
C LEU A 300 13.11 27.39 -6.37
N VAL A 301 13.40 28.54 -5.76
CA VAL A 301 14.09 29.65 -6.45
C VAL A 301 15.50 29.22 -6.88
N ARG A 302 16.24 28.52 -6.01
CA ARG A 302 17.54 27.94 -6.37
C ARG A 302 17.41 26.92 -7.50
N GLY A 303 16.37 26.10 -7.48
CA GLY A 303 16.05 25.16 -8.55
C GLY A 303 15.82 25.89 -9.87
N ALA A 304 14.94 26.89 -9.87
CA ALA A 304 14.58 27.66 -11.06
C ALA A 304 15.80 28.34 -11.69
N PHE A 305 16.65 29.00 -10.90
CA PHE A 305 17.89 29.57 -11.44
C PHE A 305 18.84 28.52 -12.03
N ARG A 306 18.88 27.29 -11.50
CA ARG A 306 19.67 26.20 -12.10
C ARG A 306 19.09 25.75 -13.44
N GLU A 307 17.76 25.62 -13.55
CA GLU A 307 17.11 25.28 -14.83
C GLU A 307 17.36 26.36 -15.89
N LEU A 308 17.41 27.63 -15.47
CA LEU A 308 17.75 28.74 -16.38
C LEU A 308 19.22 28.72 -16.83
N GLY A 309 20.08 27.92 -16.18
CA GLY A 309 21.49 27.74 -16.52
C GLY A 309 22.49 28.43 -15.58
N PHE A 310 22.02 29.08 -14.50
CA PHE A 310 22.94 29.67 -13.51
C PHE A 310 23.60 28.58 -12.67
N THR A 311 24.85 28.84 -12.26
CA THR A 311 25.48 28.06 -11.20
C THR A 311 25.04 28.60 -9.84
N VAL A 312 24.31 27.79 -9.07
CA VAL A 312 23.74 28.18 -7.76
C VAL A 312 24.37 27.36 -6.63
N SER A 313 24.72 27.99 -5.52
CA SER A 313 25.26 27.26 -4.35
C SER A 313 24.24 26.20 -3.85
N PRO A 314 24.68 24.96 -3.57
CA PRO A 314 23.79 23.90 -3.08
C PRO A 314 23.50 24.01 -1.58
N ASN A 315 24.23 24.84 -0.84
CA ASN A 315 24.11 24.92 0.60
C ASN A 315 22.95 25.84 1.01
N LEU A 316 21.88 25.25 1.55
CA LEU A 316 20.72 25.98 2.05
C LEU A 316 21.02 26.85 3.29
N ASN A 317 22.10 26.58 4.02
CA ASN A 317 22.49 27.41 5.17
C ASN A 317 23.30 28.66 4.78
N GLN A 318 23.57 28.84 3.48
CA GLN A 318 24.25 30.01 2.95
C GLN A 318 23.26 30.87 2.21
N ALA A 319 23.51 32.17 2.15
CA ALA A 319 22.72 33.08 1.34
C ALA A 319 22.74 32.65 -0.14
N VAL A 320 21.70 33.00 -0.89
CA VAL A 320 21.55 32.57 -2.29
C VAL A 320 22.45 33.40 -3.19
N ASP A 321 23.49 32.78 -3.74
CA ASP A 321 24.36 33.38 -4.75
C ASP A 321 24.20 32.63 -6.07
N ILE A 322 24.06 33.36 -7.18
CA ILE A 322 23.98 32.81 -8.53
C ILE A 322 25.16 33.33 -9.37
N ARG A 323 25.64 32.51 -10.31
CA ARG A 323 26.83 32.82 -11.11
C ARG A 323 26.61 32.50 -12.59
N GLU A 324 27.08 33.43 -13.42
CA GLU A 324 27.15 33.36 -14.89
C GLU A 324 28.62 33.57 -15.27
N GLY A 325 29.35 32.51 -15.59
CA GLY A 325 30.80 32.60 -15.82
C GLY A 325 31.56 33.24 -14.65
N ASN A 326 32.09 34.45 -14.84
CA ASN A 326 32.83 35.20 -13.81
C ASN A 326 31.96 36.17 -13.00
N GLU A 327 30.71 36.38 -13.41
CA GLU A 327 29.79 37.27 -12.73
C GLU A 327 29.12 36.55 -11.56
N THR A 328 28.77 37.32 -10.54
CA THR A 328 28.10 36.79 -9.35
C THR A 328 27.07 37.79 -8.90
N ALA A 329 25.84 37.34 -8.78
CA ALA A 329 24.72 38.12 -8.27
C ALA A 329 24.29 37.56 -6.90
N LEU A 330 23.97 38.47 -6.00
CA LEU A 330 23.46 38.17 -4.67
C LEU A 330 21.94 38.22 -4.71
N VAL A 331 21.29 37.14 -4.27
CA VAL A 331 19.82 37.01 -4.28
C VAL A 331 19.27 37.03 -2.87
N GLU A 332 18.25 37.84 -2.62
CA GLU A 332 17.42 37.79 -1.41
C GLU A 332 15.95 37.51 -1.75
N LEU A 333 15.25 36.87 -0.83
CA LEU A 333 13.93 36.32 -1.06
C LEU A 333 12.93 36.81 -0.01
N ASP A 334 11.70 37.12 -0.42
CA ASP A 334 10.59 37.32 0.52
C ASP A 334 9.28 36.81 -0.08
N ALA A 335 8.41 36.27 0.76
CA ALA A 335 7.15 35.69 0.34
C ALA A 335 6.10 35.89 1.41
N SER A 336 4.92 36.38 1.02
CA SER A 336 3.87 36.78 1.95
C SER A 336 2.49 36.45 1.39
N SER A 337 1.53 36.20 2.28
CA SER A 337 0.12 36.16 1.90
C SER A 337 -0.45 37.55 1.56
N GLN A 338 0.31 38.61 1.83
CA GLN A 338 0.01 40.00 1.50
C GLN A 338 1.08 40.54 0.55
N THR A 339 0.99 41.82 0.21
CA THR A 339 2.04 42.56 -0.51
C THR A 339 3.38 42.50 0.22
N VAL A 340 4.46 42.28 -0.52
CA VAL A 340 5.83 42.26 0.01
C VAL A 340 6.40 43.67 0.10
N GLY A 341 6.98 44.01 1.25
CA GLY A 341 7.64 45.29 1.53
C GLY A 341 9.16 45.25 1.29
N GLU A 342 9.88 46.21 1.85
CA GLU A 342 11.29 46.47 1.58
C GLU A 342 12.27 45.54 2.34
N GLY A 343 11.75 44.55 3.09
CA GLY A 343 12.54 43.69 3.98
C GLY A 343 13.70 42.97 3.28
N ALA A 344 13.41 42.26 2.18
CA ALA A 344 14.43 41.57 1.38
C ALA A 344 15.42 42.54 0.73
N TYR A 345 14.95 43.69 0.24
CA TYR A 345 15.82 44.74 -0.30
C TYR A 345 16.82 45.23 0.76
N LEU A 346 16.37 45.54 1.98
CA LEU A 346 17.24 46.03 3.05
C LEU A 346 18.26 44.96 3.47
N ALA A 347 17.88 43.69 3.47
CA ALA A 347 18.80 42.57 3.71
C ALA A 347 19.85 42.48 2.59
N LEU A 348 19.42 42.58 1.34
CA LEU A 348 20.27 42.50 0.16
C LEU A 348 21.29 43.65 0.14
N GLN A 349 20.84 44.87 0.40
CA GLN A 349 21.71 46.04 0.44
C GLN A 349 22.85 45.87 1.44
N ARG A 350 22.54 45.44 2.68
CA ARG A 350 23.56 45.15 3.70
C ARG A 350 24.54 44.08 3.23
N ARG A 351 24.06 43.06 2.52
CA ARG A 351 24.89 41.96 2.01
C ARG A 351 25.79 42.41 0.86
N VAL A 352 25.28 43.21 -0.07
CA VAL A 352 26.03 43.82 -1.18
C VAL A 352 27.11 44.76 -0.63
N GLU A 353 26.79 45.60 0.35
CA GLU A 353 27.75 46.49 1.00
C GLU A 353 28.85 45.71 1.73
N ALA A 354 28.48 44.67 2.50
CA ALA A 354 29.45 43.80 3.16
C ALA A 354 30.37 43.09 2.16
N GLU A 355 29.83 42.62 1.03
CA GLU A 355 30.61 42.00 -0.03
C GLU A 355 31.53 42.97 -0.75
N PHE A 356 31.07 44.21 -0.98
CA PHE A 356 31.88 45.27 -1.56
C PHE A 356 33.05 45.63 -0.64
N LEU A 357 32.81 45.78 0.67
CA LEU A 357 33.86 46.04 1.66
C LEU A 357 34.89 44.89 1.73
N ARG A 358 34.45 43.65 1.51
CA ARG A 358 35.30 42.45 1.55
C ARG A 358 36.12 42.25 0.27
N SER A 359 35.50 42.41 -0.89
CA SER A 359 36.09 42.04 -2.19
C SER A 359 36.55 43.23 -3.03
N GLY A 360 36.08 44.44 -2.73
CA GLY A 360 36.25 45.64 -3.56
C GLY A 360 35.40 45.65 -4.83
N VAL A 361 34.58 44.61 -5.07
CA VAL A 361 33.73 44.48 -6.26
C VAL A 361 32.27 44.62 -5.86
N ARG A 362 31.55 45.54 -6.49
CA ARG A 362 30.11 45.70 -6.27
C ARG A 362 29.38 44.63 -7.09
N ARG A 363 28.67 43.73 -6.41
CA ARG A 363 27.91 42.65 -7.05
C ARG A 363 26.50 43.12 -7.43
N LYS A 364 25.93 42.53 -8.48
CA LYS A 364 24.52 42.71 -8.83
C LYS A 364 23.65 42.15 -7.70
N GLY A 365 22.56 42.85 -7.40
CA GLY A 365 21.54 42.42 -6.45
C GLY A 365 20.27 41.98 -7.17
N ILE A 366 19.66 40.90 -6.69
CA ILE A 366 18.37 40.39 -7.19
C ILE A 366 17.46 40.15 -5.99
N VAL A 367 16.23 40.63 -6.06
CA VAL A 367 15.18 40.38 -5.08
C VAL A 367 14.11 39.53 -5.75
N VAL A 368 13.82 38.36 -5.19
CA VAL A 368 12.71 37.52 -5.66
C VAL A 368 11.58 37.57 -4.65
N VAL A 369 10.39 37.96 -5.11
CA VAL A 369 9.21 38.14 -4.25
C VAL A 369 8.05 37.26 -4.65
N ASN A 370 7.34 36.70 -3.67
CA ASN A 370 6.05 36.05 -3.89
C ASN A 370 4.99 36.62 -2.94
N GLY A 371 4.55 37.84 -3.25
CA GLY A 371 3.47 38.50 -2.51
C GLY A 371 2.08 38.13 -3.03
N GLU A 372 1.08 38.29 -2.17
CA GLU A 372 -0.30 37.84 -2.43
C GLU A 372 -0.37 36.36 -2.84
N ARG A 373 0.51 35.51 -2.28
CA ARG A 373 0.70 34.10 -2.73
C ARG A 373 -0.53 33.19 -2.60
N MET A 374 -1.55 33.63 -1.85
CA MET A 374 -2.83 32.92 -1.69
C MET A 374 -3.86 33.34 -2.75
N THR A 375 -3.49 34.27 -3.63
CA THR A 375 -4.27 34.75 -4.77
C THR A 375 -3.67 34.19 -6.06
N GLU A 376 -4.52 33.75 -6.98
CA GLU A 376 -4.10 33.34 -8.33
C GLU A 376 -3.26 34.44 -9.01
N PRO A 377 -2.19 34.10 -9.76
CA PRO A 377 -1.28 35.08 -10.37
C PRO A 377 -1.97 36.24 -11.07
N ASP A 378 -2.91 35.96 -11.97
CA ASP A 378 -3.62 36.98 -12.76
C ASP A 378 -4.55 37.89 -11.95
N LYS A 379 -4.84 37.50 -10.70
CA LYS A 379 -5.71 38.25 -9.78
C LYS A 379 -4.92 39.04 -8.74
N ARG A 380 -3.58 38.93 -8.72
CA ARG A 380 -2.71 39.67 -7.80
C ARG A 380 -2.76 41.15 -8.17
N ARG A 381 -3.05 42.00 -7.20
CA ARG A 381 -3.16 43.44 -7.45
C ARG A 381 -1.82 44.13 -7.31
N THR A 382 -1.11 43.82 -6.23
CA THR A 382 0.12 44.49 -5.82
C THR A 382 1.02 43.48 -5.09
N PRO A 383 1.72 42.58 -5.81
CA PRO A 383 2.58 41.57 -5.17
C PRO A 383 3.75 42.21 -4.41
N HIS A 384 4.15 43.42 -4.77
CA HIS A 384 5.15 44.22 -4.08
C HIS A 384 4.66 45.67 -3.87
N THR A 385 5.24 46.36 -2.90
CA THR A 385 5.00 47.80 -2.71
C THR A 385 5.72 48.64 -3.78
N ASP A 386 5.19 49.83 -4.08
CA ASP A 386 5.87 50.82 -4.93
C ASP A 386 7.21 51.26 -4.33
N ALA A 387 7.32 51.27 -3.00
CA ALA A 387 8.55 51.60 -2.30
C ALA A 387 9.66 50.58 -2.60
N LEU A 388 9.35 49.28 -2.58
CA LEU A 388 10.28 48.23 -2.97
C LEU A 388 10.69 48.37 -4.45
N LEU A 389 9.72 48.58 -5.34
CA LEU A 389 9.99 48.75 -6.77
C LEU A 389 10.95 49.92 -7.03
N ASN A 390 10.62 51.10 -6.50
CA ASN A 390 11.44 52.30 -6.63
C ASN A 390 12.82 52.12 -5.98
N ALA A 391 12.93 51.36 -4.88
CA ALA A 391 14.21 51.06 -4.25
C ALA A 391 15.07 50.13 -5.12
N CYS A 392 14.50 49.09 -5.73
CA CYS A 392 15.23 48.23 -6.65
C CYS A 392 15.73 48.99 -7.89
N ASP A 393 14.86 49.82 -8.48
CA ASP A 393 15.19 50.67 -9.64
C ASP A 393 16.34 51.65 -9.33
N ASN A 394 16.21 52.43 -8.25
CA ASN A 394 17.23 53.44 -7.89
C ASN A 394 18.61 52.85 -7.55
N PHE A 395 18.68 51.60 -7.10
CA PHE A 395 19.93 50.96 -6.67
C PHE A 395 20.51 49.96 -7.68
N GLY A 396 19.84 49.77 -8.82
CA GLY A 396 20.25 48.86 -9.89
C GLY A 396 20.10 47.38 -9.52
N TYR A 397 19.04 47.04 -8.78
CA TYR A 397 18.71 45.66 -8.42
C TYR A 397 17.54 45.16 -9.26
N ALA A 398 17.61 43.89 -9.68
CA ALA A 398 16.49 43.25 -10.35
C ALA A 398 15.44 42.82 -9.30
N LEU A 399 14.16 43.06 -9.59
CA LEU A 399 13.01 42.58 -8.83
C LEU A 399 12.26 41.57 -9.70
N ILE A 400 12.14 40.33 -9.23
CA ILE A 400 11.51 39.23 -9.95
C ILE A 400 10.34 38.71 -9.11
N THR A 401 9.14 38.63 -9.69
CA THR A 401 7.99 38.01 -9.00
C THR A 401 8.02 36.49 -9.16
N GLY A 402 7.38 35.76 -8.23
CA GLY A 402 7.29 34.30 -8.28
C GLY A 402 6.64 33.78 -9.55
N ASP A 403 5.64 34.50 -10.08
CA ASP A 403 4.98 34.25 -11.36
C ASP A 403 5.90 34.49 -12.56
N VAL A 404 6.65 35.58 -12.61
CA VAL A 404 7.65 35.82 -13.67
C VAL A 404 8.72 34.71 -13.66
N LEU A 405 9.25 34.37 -12.48
CA LEU A 405 10.25 33.29 -12.38
C LEU A 405 9.66 31.93 -12.78
N PHE A 406 8.37 31.70 -12.47
CA PHE A 406 7.64 30.51 -12.91
C PHE A 406 7.49 30.44 -14.43
N SER A 407 7.16 31.55 -15.10
CA SER A 407 7.08 31.60 -16.57
C SER A 407 8.44 31.33 -17.21
N LEU A 408 9.52 31.93 -16.69
CA LEU A 408 10.88 31.71 -17.19
C LEU A 408 11.32 30.25 -17.05
N VAL A 409 11.05 29.60 -15.91
CA VAL A 409 11.40 28.18 -15.74
C VAL A 409 10.52 27.27 -16.59
N THR A 410 9.25 27.62 -16.79
CA THR A 410 8.36 26.86 -17.68
C THR A 410 8.90 26.87 -19.10
N TYR A 411 9.31 28.05 -19.58
CA TYR A 411 9.93 28.20 -20.89
C TYR A 411 11.23 27.38 -21.02
N ALA A 412 12.05 27.33 -19.97
CA ALA A 412 13.24 26.47 -19.94
C ALA A 412 12.89 24.97 -20.00
N LEU A 413 11.88 24.52 -19.24
CA LEU A 413 11.42 23.14 -19.21
C LEU A 413 10.75 22.69 -20.51
N GLU A 414 10.19 23.62 -21.28
CA GLU A 414 9.66 23.37 -22.63
C GLU A 414 10.75 23.15 -23.69
N GLY A 415 12.02 23.23 -23.30
CA GLY A 415 13.16 22.92 -24.17
C GLY A 415 13.71 24.13 -24.91
N ALA A 416 13.66 25.32 -24.29
CA ALA A 416 14.35 26.51 -24.80
C ALA A 416 15.80 26.20 -25.16
N ASN A 417 16.25 26.71 -26.31
CA ASN A 417 17.62 26.49 -26.75
C ASN A 417 18.62 27.25 -25.87
N SER A 418 19.90 26.86 -25.95
CA SER A 418 20.96 27.44 -25.10
C SER A 418 21.12 28.94 -25.27
N ASP A 419 20.97 29.46 -26.49
CA ASP A 419 21.14 30.88 -26.81
C ASP A 419 20.02 31.72 -26.17
N THR A 420 18.78 31.21 -26.18
CA THR A 420 17.66 31.87 -25.52
C THR A 420 17.80 31.84 -24.00
N LEU A 421 18.26 30.72 -23.43
CA LEU A 421 18.56 30.67 -22.00
C LEU A 421 19.67 31.66 -21.61
N GLU A 422 20.70 31.81 -22.44
CA GLU A 422 21.75 32.81 -22.23
C GLU A 422 21.20 34.24 -22.25
N ALA A 423 20.35 34.57 -23.23
CA ALA A 423 19.67 35.86 -23.30
C ALA A 423 18.78 36.14 -22.07
N ILE A 424 18.07 35.13 -21.56
CA ILE A 424 17.28 35.26 -20.32
C ILE A 424 18.19 35.56 -19.13
N ARG A 425 19.32 34.86 -19.01
CA ARG A 425 20.26 35.08 -17.91
C ARG A 425 20.92 36.46 -17.97
N GLU A 426 21.30 36.91 -19.16
CA GLU A 426 21.79 38.28 -19.41
C GLU A 426 20.72 39.30 -19.03
N THR A 427 19.48 39.12 -19.48
CA THR A 427 18.35 40.01 -19.14
C THR A 427 18.16 40.12 -17.63
N ILE A 428 18.20 39.00 -16.88
CA ILE A 428 18.09 39.00 -15.42
C ILE A 428 19.22 39.80 -14.76
N LEU A 429 20.45 39.68 -15.27
CA LEU A 429 21.62 40.36 -14.71
C LEU A 429 21.66 41.86 -15.05
N GLU A 430 21.14 42.25 -16.22
CA GLU A 430 21.11 43.63 -16.68
C GLU A 430 19.90 44.42 -16.16
N THR A 431 18.77 43.76 -15.86
CA THR A 431 17.54 44.43 -15.44
C THR A 431 17.70 45.19 -14.14
N ASP A 432 17.29 46.46 -14.14
CA ASP A 432 17.13 47.29 -12.96
C ASP A 432 15.63 47.54 -12.73
N GLY A 433 15.14 47.31 -11.51
CA GLY A 433 13.70 47.36 -11.22
C GLY A 433 12.98 46.05 -11.58
N LEU A 434 11.70 46.15 -11.94
CA LEU A 434 10.85 44.97 -12.18
C LEU A 434 11.22 44.28 -13.50
N LEU A 435 11.55 43.00 -13.42
CA LEU A 435 11.70 42.15 -14.60
C LEU A 435 10.33 41.87 -15.21
N GLN A 436 10.14 42.30 -16.45
CA GLN A 436 8.96 42.02 -17.25
C GLN A 436 9.31 40.98 -18.31
N VAL A 437 8.43 40.00 -18.49
CA VAL A 437 8.50 39.06 -19.62
C VAL A 437 7.52 39.59 -20.64
N GLU A 438 8.02 40.09 -21.77
CA GLU A 438 7.16 40.35 -22.91
C GLU A 438 6.72 38.99 -23.45
N GLU A 439 5.43 38.67 -23.31
CA GLU A 439 4.84 37.58 -24.07
C GLU A 439 4.97 37.96 -25.55
N SER A 440 5.96 37.42 -26.24
CA SER A 440 6.04 37.58 -27.68
C SER A 440 4.80 36.93 -28.25
N ASP A 441 3.91 37.73 -28.85
CA ASP A 441 2.76 37.27 -29.65
C ASP A 441 3.29 36.43 -30.84
N ALA A 442 3.69 35.19 -30.56
CA ALA A 442 4.15 34.22 -31.54
C ALA A 442 2.92 33.52 -32.11
N ASP A 443 2.12 34.25 -32.88
CA ASP A 443 1.12 33.67 -33.77
C ASP A 443 0.91 34.58 -34.99
N ASP A 444 1.97 34.66 -35.80
CA ASP A 444 1.89 35.08 -37.21
C ASP A 444 2.62 34.02 -38.05
N THR A 445 2.18 32.76 -37.88
CA THR A 445 2.50 31.69 -38.83
C THR A 445 1.71 31.98 -40.10
N PRO A 446 2.34 32.19 -41.27
CA PRO A 446 1.61 32.33 -42.51
C PRO A 446 0.89 31.02 -42.80
N ASP A 447 -0.42 31.08 -43.00
CA ASP A 447 -1.23 30.03 -43.63
C ASP A 447 -0.56 29.61 -44.95
N ASP A 448 0.13 28.47 -44.93
CA ASP A 448 0.65 27.83 -46.14
C ASP A 448 -0.48 26.98 -46.73
N ASP A 449 -1.24 27.66 -47.57
CA ASP A 449 -2.30 27.17 -48.44
C ASP A 449 -1.70 26.20 -49.48
N ALA A 450 -1.75 24.89 -49.20
CA ALA A 450 -1.41 23.85 -50.17
C ALA A 450 -2.39 22.66 -50.08
N THR A 451 -3.48 22.80 -50.81
CA THR A 451 -4.27 21.71 -51.40
C THR A 451 -3.38 20.61 -51.99
N ASP A 452 -3.61 19.36 -51.59
CA ASP A 452 -3.47 18.23 -52.52
C ASP A 452 -4.43 17.09 -52.13
N GLU A 453 -5.47 16.94 -52.94
CA GLU A 453 -6.27 15.71 -53.07
C GLU A 453 -5.36 14.54 -53.49
N PRO A 454 -5.70 13.31 -53.07
CA PRO A 454 -6.04 12.37 -54.14
C PRO A 454 -7.21 11.43 -53.81
N ALA A 455 -8.17 11.44 -54.74
CA ALA A 455 -8.74 10.27 -55.42
C ALA A 455 -9.09 9.01 -54.58
N ALA A 456 -10.40 8.88 -54.34
CA ALA A 456 -11.24 7.71 -54.60
C ALA A 456 -10.57 6.33 -54.75
N ARG A 457 -10.92 5.42 -53.82
CA ARG A 457 -11.19 4.02 -54.16
C ARG A 457 -12.42 3.51 -53.39
N ASP A 458 -13.44 3.19 -54.17
CA ASP A 458 -14.51 2.24 -53.83
C ASP A 458 -13.92 0.95 -53.24
N GLU A 459 -14.48 0.48 -52.13
CA GLU A 459 -14.94 -0.91 -52.04
C GLU A 459 -15.96 -1.05 -50.90
N ALA A 460 -17.18 -1.43 -51.31
CA ALA A 460 -18.29 -1.75 -50.44
C ALA A 460 -18.11 -3.15 -49.83
N VAL A 461 -18.21 -3.26 -48.51
CA VAL A 461 -18.69 -4.48 -47.84
C VAL A 461 -19.51 -4.02 -46.63
N GLY A 462 -20.80 -4.30 -46.68
CA GLY A 462 -21.71 -4.08 -45.56
C GLY A 462 -21.56 -5.17 -44.51
N ASP A 463 -21.94 -4.85 -43.28
CA ASP A 463 -22.73 -5.77 -42.49
C ASP A 463 -23.55 -5.00 -41.44
N ASP A 464 -24.85 -5.26 -41.50
CA ASP A 464 -25.88 -4.90 -40.54
C ASP A 464 -25.57 -5.52 -39.18
N ILE A 465 -25.41 -4.70 -38.13
CA ILE A 465 -25.82 -5.12 -36.77
C ILE A 465 -26.54 -3.96 -36.09
N ALA A 466 -27.84 -4.17 -35.94
CA ALA A 466 -28.79 -3.31 -35.26
C ALA A 466 -28.50 -3.18 -33.75
N GLU A 467 -28.46 -1.95 -33.27
CA GLU A 467 -28.66 -1.61 -31.86
C GLU A 467 -30.16 -1.60 -31.53
N PRO A 468 -30.63 -2.26 -30.46
CA PRO A 468 -31.93 -1.95 -29.90
C PRO A 468 -31.80 -0.86 -28.83
N ALA A 469 -32.44 0.28 -29.11
CA ALA A 469 -32.85 1.23 -28.11
C ALA A 469 -33.83 0.58 -27.12
N SER A 470 -33.50 0.57 -25.84
CA SER A 470 -34.46 0.34 -24.76
C SER A 470 -34.54 1.61 -23.91
N ASP A 471 -35.44 2.48 -24.35
CA ASP A 471 -36.08 3.51 -23.56
C ASP A 471 -36.99 2.83 -22.53
N ASN A 472 -36.74 3.06 -21.24
CA ASN A 472 -37.70 2.76 -20.18
C ASN A 472 -37.49 3.74 -19.04
N GLY A 473 -38.34 4.77 -19.03
CA GLY A 473 -38.54 5.63 -17.89
C GLY A 473 -39.05 4.86 -16.67
N THR A 474 -38.63 5.30 -15.50
CA THR A 474 -39.41 5.14 -14.27
C THR A 474 -39.10 6.31 -13.35
N ASP A 475 -40.14 7.06 -13.03
CA ASP A 475 -40.15 8.18 -12.08
C ASP A 475 -39.64 7.78 -10.68
N PRO A 476 -39.03 8.73 -9.92
CA PRO A 476 -38.71 8.52 -8.52
C PRO A 476 -39.94 8.80 -7.63
N PRO A 477 -40.25 7.97 -6.62
CA PRO A 477 -41.17 8.38 -5.58
C PRO A 477 -40.44 9.21 -4.51
N THR A 478 -41.01 10.39 -4.30
CA THR A 478 -40.81 11.32 -3.21
C THR A 478 -41.20 10.73 -1.85
N ALA A 479 -40.39 11.07 -0.84
CA ALA A 479 -40.71 11.40 0.55
C ALA A 479 -41.68 10.52 1.37
N SER A 480 -41.18 9.97 2.48
CA SER A 480 -41.90 9.82 3.76
C SER A 480 -40.92 9.51 4.91
N ASP A 481 -40.44 10.55 5.61
CA ASP A 481 -40.32 10.53 7.08
C ASP A 481 -41.73 10.77 7.63
N PRO A 482 -42.18 10.16 8.76
CA PRO A 482 -41.56 10.41 10.07
C PRO A 482 -41.61 9.22 11.06
N GLU A 483 -40.79 9.25 12.11
CA GLU A 483 -41.27 9.31 13.51
C GLU A 483 -40.12 9.16 14.50
N ALA A 484 -40.04 10.16 15.36
CA ALA A 484 -39.20 10.21 16.54
C ALA A 484 -39.67 9.18 17.58
N SER A 485 -38.71 8.57 18.29
CA SER A 485 -38.96 7.95 19.58
C SER A 485 -37.87 8.40 20.54
N ASP A 486 -38.30 9.10 21.57
CA ASP A 486 -37.49 9.66 22.65
C ASP A 486 -36.71 8.61 23.46
N PRO A 487 -35.65 9.05 24.15
CA PRO A 487 -34.82 8.20 25.01
C PRO A 487 -35.45 8.00 26.39
N VAL A 488 -35.46 6.75 26.87
CA VAL A 488 -35.75 6.46 28.28
C VAL A 488 -34.48 6.71 29.10
N SER A 489 -34.63 7.63 30.04
CA SER A 489 -33.73 7.89 31.15
C SER A 489 -34.02 6.93 32.32
N ALA A 490 -32.98 6.41 32.96
CA ALA A 490 -32.88 6.06 34.38
C ALA A 490 -31.40 5.71 34.63
N ASP A 491 -30.58 6.58 35.22
CA ASP A 491 -30.50 6.96 36.64
C ASP A 491 -29.80 5.91 37.52
N GLU A 492 -28.99 6.43 38.45
CA GLU A 492 -28.16 5.76 39.47
C GLU A 492 -26.93 4.98 38.99
N SER A 493 -25.72 5.13 39.53
CA SER A 493 -25.32 5.66 40.82
C SER A 493 -23.83 6.04 40.82
N VAL A 494 -23.56 7.09 41.58
CA VAL A 494 -22.24 7.59 41.98
C VAL A 494 -21.66 6.65 43.03
N GLU A 495 -20.47 6.09 42.81
CA GLU A 495 -19.56 5.70 43.88
C GLU A 495 -18.15 6.24 43.61
N THR A 496 -17.82 7.23 44.41
CA THR A 496 -16.48 7.76 44.68
C THR A 496 -15.83 6.94 45.79
N GLU A 497 -14.74 6.24 45.50
CA GLU A 497 -13.75 5.73 46.47
C GLU A 497 -12.53 5.28 45.65
N ALA A 498 -11.28 5.36 46.07
CA ALA A 498 -10.59 6.09 47.10
C ALA A 498 -9.13 6.08 46.62
N ALA A 499 -8.39 7.14 46.92
CA ALA A 499 -6.96 7.22 46.69
C ALA A 499 -6.24 6.12 47.48
N GLU A 500 -5.44 5.28 46.81
CA GLU A 500 -4.50 4.39 47.49
C GLU A 500 -3.05 4.74 47.12
N ALA A 501 -2.27 4.87 48.19
CA ALA A 501 -1.01 5.55 48.28
C ALA A 501 0.15 4.73 47.69
N VAL A 502 1.08 5.46 47.07
CA VAL A 502 2.41 4.99 46.71
C VAL A 502 3.24 4.84 48.00
N PRO A 503 3.81 3.66 48.33
CA PRO A 503 4.82 3.60 49.35
C PRO A 503 6.18 4.00 48.76
N SER A 504 6.70 5.10 49.28
CA SER A 504 8.08 5.53 49.17
C SER A 504 9.01 4.52 49.84
N THR A 505 9.92 3.92 49.07
CA THR A 505 11.08 3.20 49.61
C THR A 505 12.21 4.19 49.85
N THR A 506 12.55 4.39 51.13
CA THR A 506 13.78 5.03 51.58
C THR A 506 14.34 4.25 52.77
N ASP A 507 15.66 4.03 52.70
CA ASP A 507 16.62 3.73 53.77
C ASP A 507 16.64 2.36 54.48
N ALA A 508 17.77 1.66 54.28
CA ALA A 508 18.68 1.16 55.33
C ALA A 508 19.97 0.63 54.64
N GLU A 509 21.12 1.30 54.81
CA GLU A 509 22.16 0.97 55.81
C GLU A 509 22.81 -0.41 55.56
N SER A 510 24.00 -0.45 54.95
CA SER A 510 25.33 -0.48 55.62
C SER A 510 25.58 -1.74 56.48
N GLY A 511 26.58 -2.52 56.09
CA GLY A 511 27.21 -3.51 56.97
C GLY A 511 28.20 -4.45 56.26
N ASP A 512 29.48 -4.15 56.46
CA ASP A 512 30.73 -4.94 56.27
C ASP A 512 31.19 -5.40 54.87
#